data_AF-A0A2J7R777-F1
#
_entry.id   AF-A0A2J7R777-F1
#
_cell.length_a   1.000
_cell.length_b   1.000
_cell.length_c   1.000
_cell.angle_alpha   90.00
_cell.angle_beta   90.00
_cell.angle_gamma   90.00
#
_symmetry.space_group_name_H-M   'P 1'
#
loop_
_entity.id
_entity.type
_entity.pdbx_description
1 polymer ?
#
loop_
_entity_poly.entity_id
_entity_poly.type
_entity_poly.pdbx_seq_one_letter_code
_entity_poly.pdbx_strand_id
1 'polypeptide(L)'
;MIRINLKVVLLLCAAVVVVTLSLWTRCGDVMLASRNRKNGGQGAEWDTGNKKMPSGQDAYGGDGIEHGGSSDLQGYEEIDCNINGEYSIGCRKEGGEIYMPFSFLHKYFEVYGKLATYDGYERFEWSHSYSKVYYPKGKYDPRGIFMYFENYNVEVRDRVKCVSATEGVPVSTQWESQGYYYPTQIAQFGLSHYSKNLTEPEPRRTLLEDAERDLLAHWVVPNGATLSRVLDSHTGSHVVEFSSPDSVTSGISLKLDHVLDFMLSLTFKLAVNSSFTVVLQSREKRDQIFQLHYTCSDLLISAQDQHVYHGIGRCGQTQPWRRLTRDLIVDLHKGLAYQNKLKRKLSRSKLKVTGLTFHGSGHLDNLTLSTSEHLSQFYDAAQWLVHHQDSSTGGWPNPVRRRVAPGMADLEPGWYSAMGQGHALSVLARAYHHSGGDNSYLHSALAGLRPFDVASSAGGVLASFLGRIPCCMVWNLKEAEPMMGRIFLAINPHVPFCLFNCQDRKLT
;
A
#
# COMPACT_ATOMS: atom_id res chain seq x y z
N MET A 1 9.55 -39.57 -57.43
CA MET A 1 9.84 -39.59 -55.98
C MET A 1 11.32 -39.30 -55.78
N ILE A 2 11.67 -38.06 -55.44
CA ILE A 2 13.06 -37.64 -55.21
C ILE A 2 13.45 -38.05 -53.77
N ARG A 3 14.43 -38.95 -53.62
CA ARG A 3 14.98 -39.31 -52.32
C ARG A 3 15.91 -38.19 -51.85
N ILE A 4 15.43 -37.37 -50.92
CA ILE A 4 16.22 -36.34 -50.27
C ILE A 4 17.20 -37.01 -49.30
N ASN A 5 18.49 -36.72 -49.45
CA ASN A 5 19.54 -37.30 -48.62
C ASN A 5 19.50 -36.69 -47.22
N LEU A 6 19.16 -37.52 -46.22
CA LEU A 6 18.98 -37.12 -44.82
C LEU A 6 20.22 -36.40 -44.24
N LYS A 7 21.42 -36.70 -44.74
CA LYS A 7 22.66 -36.03 -44.32
C LYS A 7 22.71 -34.56 -44.75
N VAL A 8 22.13 -34.24 -45.90
CA VAL A 8 22.08 -32.86 -46.42
C VAL A 8 21.08 -32.02 -45.62
N VAL A 9 19.96 -32.62 -45.23
CA VAL A 9 18.95 -31.96 -44.37
C VAL A 9 19.52 -31.68 -42.98
N LEU A 10 20.25 -32.63 -42.39
CA LEU A 10 20.90 -32.44 -41.08
C LEU A 10 21.97 -31.34 -41.11
N LEU A 11 22.75 -31.26 -42.18
CA LEU A 11 23.74 -30.18 -42.36
C LEU A 11 23.09 -28.81 -42.52
N LEU A 12 21.98 -28.71 -43.25
CA LEU A 12 21.21 -27.47 -43.39
C LEU A 12 20.62 -27.03 -42.03
N CYS A 13 20.05 -27.95 -41.25
CA CYS A 13 19.54 -27.64 -39.92
C CYS A 13 20.65 -27.17 -38.97
N ALA A 14 21.82 -27.83 -38.99
CA ALA A 14 22.96 -27.42 -38.18
C ALA A 14 23.47 -26.01 -38.56
N ALA A 15 23.52 -25.70 -39.86
CA ALA A 15 23.92 -24.37 -40.33
C ALA A 15 22.93 -23.28 -39.87
N VAL A 16 21.62 -23.54 -39.91
CA VAL A 16 20.59 -22.61 -39.41
C VAL A 16 20.73 -22.36 -37.90
N VAL A 17 21.05 -23.39 -37.12
CA VAL A 17 21.28 -23.25 -35.67
C VAL A 17 22.54 -22.43 -35.37
N VAL A 18 23.63 -22.62 -36.13
CA VAL A 18 24.86 -21.84 -35.95
C VAL A 18 24.66 -20.37 -36.35
N VAL A 19 23.93 -20.09 -37.42
CA VAL A 19 23.61 -18.71 -37.85
C VAL A 19 22.69 -18.01 -36.85
N THR A 20 21.70 -18.70 -36.31
CA THR A 20 20.81 -18.11 -35.30
C THR A 20 21.53 -17.84 -33.98
N LEU A 21 22.42 -18.73 -33.53
CA LEU A 21 23.24 -18.51 -32.34
C LEU A 21 24.25 -17.36 -32.50
N SER A 22 24.85 -17.21 -33.68
CA SER A 22 25.82 -16.13 -33.96
C SER A 22 25.18 -14.75 -34.17
N LEU A 23 23.93 -14.70 -34.65
CA LEU A 23 23.14 -13.46 -34.67
C LEU A 23 22.70 -13.05 -33.26
N TRP A 24 22.44 -14.01 -32.37
CA TRP A 24 22.01 -13.71 -31.01
C TRP A 24 23.15 -13.12 -30.14
N THR A 25 24.39 -13.59 -30.31
CA THR A 25 25.55 -13.06 -29.57
C THR A 25 25.93 -11.64 -30.00
N ARG A 26 25.75 -11.27 -31.28
CA ARG A 26 26.04 -9.91 -31.77
C ARG A 26 25.08 -8.82 -31.29
N CYS A 27 23.87 -9.17 -30.86
CA CYS A 27 22.94 -8.21 -30.26
C CYS A 27 23.32 -7.80 -28.82
N GLY A 28 24.16 -8.57 -28.13
CA GLY A 28 24.61 -8.26 -26.76
C GLY A 28 25.69 -7.17 -26.70
N ASP A 29 26.61 -7.16 -27.65
CA ASP A 29 27.80 -6.29 -27.61
C ASP A 29 27.52 -4.82 -27.97
N VAL A 30 26.51 -4.55 -28.81
CA VAL A 30 26.13 -3.17 -29.20
C VAL A 30 25.52 -2.39 -28.02
N MET A 31 24.90 -3.07 -27.06
CA MET A 31 24.30 -2.44 -25.87
C MET A 31 25.31 -2.07 -24.79
N LEU A 32 26.46 -2.76 -24.72
CA LEU A 32 27.49 -2.49 -23.70
C LEU A 32 28.36 -1.29 -24.05
N ALA A 33 28.60 -1.01 -25.34
CA ALA A 33 29.43 0.13 -25.77
C ALA A 33 28.76 1.51 -25.54
N SER A 34 27.42 1.60 -25.58
CA SER A 34 26.69 2.85 -25.37
C SER A 34 26.64 3.30 -23.89
N ARG A 35 26.89 2.37 -22.96
CA ARG A 35 26.73 2.59 -21.51
C ARG A 35 27.87 3.37 -20.85
N ASN A 36 29.06 3.41 -21.44
CA ASN A 36 30.21 4.11 -20.85
C ASN A 36 30.21 5.63 -21.04
N ARG A 37 29.19 6.23 -21.67
CA ARG A 37 29.20 7.67 -22.01
C ARG A 37 28.23 8.56 -21.24
N LYS A 38 27.44 8.05 -20.28
CA LYS A 38 26.38 8.82 -19.59
C LYS A 38 26.35 8.74 -18.05
N ASN A 39 27.47 8.38 -17.39
CA ASN A 39 27.57 8.51 -15.92
C ASN A 39 28.20 9.85 -15.54
N GLY A 40 27.36 10.88 -15.47
CA GLY A 40 27.71 12.20 -14.95
C GLY A 40 26.48 13.09 -14.91
N GLY A 41 25.68 12.99 -13.86
CA GLY A 41 24.50 13.84 -13.67
C GLY A 41 23.60 13.35 -12.53
N GLN A 42 23.46 14.19 -11.52
CA GLN A 42 22.81 13.97 -10.22
C GLN A 42 21.32 13.61 -10.34
N GLY A 43 20.86 12.72 -9.45
CA GLY A 43 19.47 12.28 -9.36
C GLY A 43 18.57 13.36 -8.76
N ALA A 44 17.60 13.83 -9.54
CA ALA A 44 16.46 14.60 -9.03
C ALA A 44 15.32 13.64 -8.65
N GLU A 45 14.91 13.74 -7.39
CA GLU A 45 13.80 13.05 -6.74
C GLU A 45 12.46 13.57 -7.32
N TRP A 46 11.59 12.67 -7.79
CA TRP A 46 10.27 13.04 -8.32
C TRP A 46 9.15 12.25 -7.65
N ASP A 47 8.28 13.02 -7.00
CA ASP A 47 7.08 12.67 -6.23
C ASP A 47 6.04 11.88 -7.03
N THR A 48 5.81 10.61 -6.65
CA THR A 48 4.80 9.72 -7.26
C THR A 48 3.41 9.97 -6.70
N GLY A 49 2.88 11.17 -6.95
CA GLY A 49 1.51 11.54 -6.65
C GLY A 49 0.54 11.14 -7.76
N ASN A 50 -0.06 9.95 -7.67
CA ASN A 50 -1.14 9.52 -8.56
C ASN A 50 -2.33 10.51 -8.46
N LYS A 51 -2.50 11.39 -9.47
CA LYS A 51 -3.64 12.30 -9.63
C LYS A 51 -4.49 11.81 -10.80
N LYS A 52 -5.72 11.37 -10.50
CA LYS A 52 -6.79 11.22 -11.49
C LYS A 52 -7.14 12.61 -12.02
N MET A 53 -7.16 12.77 -13.35
CA MET A 53 -7.70 13.96 -14.01
C MET A 53 -9.22 14.05 -13.78
N PRO A 54 -9.81 15.24 -13.55
CA PRO A 54 -11.25 15.42 -13.55
C PRO A 54 -11.81 15.43 -14.98
N SER A 55 -12.96 14.80 -15.17
CA SER A 55 -13.80 14.92 -16.36
C SER A 55 -14.46 16.30 -16.39
N GLY A 56 -14.07 17.16 -17.34
CA GLY A 56 -14.76 18.40 -17.64
C GLY A 56 -15.48 18.28 -18.98
N GLN A 57 -16.80 18.10 -18.93
CA GLN A 57 -17.71 18.59 -19.97
C GLN A 57 -17.85 20.09 -19.73
N ASP A 58 -17.49 20.92 -20.70
CA ASP A 58 -18.04 22.27 -20.80
C ASP A 58 -18.24 22.62 -22.28
N ALA A 59 -19.48 23.03 -22.56
CA ALA A 59 -20.01 23.38 -23.85
C ALA A 59 -19.56 24.79 -24.26
N TYR A 60 -19.10 24.95 -25.50
CA TYR A 60 -18.92 26.25 -26.12
C TYR A 60 -20.17 26.62 -26.92
N GLY A 61 -20.94 27.58 -26.38
CA GLY A 61 -21.87 28.39 -27.15
C GLY A 61 -21.08 29.51 -27.84
N GLY A 62 -21.27 29.65 -29.15
CA GLY A 62 -20.62 30.67 -29.96
C GLY A 62 -21.35 32.01 -29.86
N ASP A 63 -20.58 33.09 -29.85
CA ASP A 63 -21.00 34.34 -30.47
C ASP A 63 -19.79 34.97 -31.16
N GLY A 64 -20.01 35.42 -32.39
CA GLY A 64 -18.96 35.72 -33.37
C GLY A 64 -18.37 37.12 -33.24
N ILE A 65 -17.08 37.23 -33.53
CA ILE A 65 -16.48 38.47 -34.03
C ILE A 65 -15.54 38.10 -35.17
N GLU A 66 -15.92 38.54 -36.37
CA GLU A 66 -15.09 38.51 -37.57
C GLU A 66 -13.99 39.58 -37.49
N HIS A 67 -12.75 39.18 -37.74
CA HIS A 67 -11.77 40.04 -38.39
C HIS A 67 -10.95 39.21 -39.37
N GLY A 68 -11.18 39.46 -40.66
CA GLY A 68 -10.34 39.01 -41.74
C GLY A 68 -9.09 39.87 -41.86
N GLY A 69 -7.96 39.22 -42.16
CA GLY A 69 -6.68 39.86 -42.47
C GLY A 69 -5.62 38.81 -42.73
N SER A 70 -5.48 38.44 -44.01
CA SER A 70 -4.55 37.45 -44.55
C SER A 70 -3.09 37.69 -44.12
N SER A 71 -2.46 36.63 -43.59
CA SER A 71 -1.02 36.40 -43.66
C SER A 71 -0.78 34.96 -44.09
N ASP A 72 -0.44 34.75 -45.37
CA ASP A 72 0.14 33.51 -45.87
C ASP A 72 1.48 33.25 -45.17
N LEU A 73 1.47 32.37 -44.17
CA LEU A 73 2.62 31.79 -43.49
C LEU A 73 2.29 30.32 -43.22
N GLN A 74 2.65 29.43 -44.16
CA GLN A 74 2.55 27.95 -44.08
C GLN A 74 1.37 27.43 -43.24
N GLY A 75 0.17 27.56 -43.81
CA GLY A 75 -1.09 27.22 -43.15
C GLY A 75 -1.28 25.73 -42.97
N TYR A 76 -1.53 25.32 -41.73
CA TYR A 76 -2.07 24.00 -41.45
C TYR A 76 -3.53 23.94 -41.95
N GLU A 77 -3.91 22.84 -42.58
CA GLU A 77 -5.29 22.53 -43.00
C GLU A 77 -5.94 21.61 -41.97
N GLU A 78 -7.17 21.88 -41.57
CA GLU A 78 -7.98 20.89 -40.84
C GLU A 78 -8.56 19.89 -41.84
N ILE A 79 -8.40 18.60 -41.57
CA ILE A 79 -8.88 17.50 -42.42
C ILE A 79 -9.61 16.44 -41.60
N ASP A 80 -10.51 15.70 -42.24
CA ASP A 80 -11.15 14.53 -41.62
C ASP A 80 -10.29 13.28 -41.80
N CYS A 81 -9.96 12.63 -40.68
CA CYS A 81 -9.33 11.31 -40.66
C CYS A 81 -10.38 10.23 -40.43
N ASN A 82 -10.68 9.41 -41.45
CA ASN A 82 -11.53 8.24 -41.29
C ASN A 82 -10.75 7.08 -40.65
N ILE A 83 -11.19 6.64 -39.46
CA ILE A 83 -10.58 5.57 -38.69
C ILE A 83 -11.28 4.24 -39.03
N ASN A 84 -10.56 3.36 -39.73
CA ASN A 84 -11.00 2.00 -40.12
C ASN A 84 -12.33 1.93 -40.90
N GLY A 85 -12.83 3.04 -41.45
CA GLY A 85 -14.14 3.07 -42.12
C GLY A 85 -15.34 3.22 -41.18
N GLU A 86 -15.13 3.40 -39.88
CA GLU A 86 -16.21 3.39 -38.88
C GLU A 86 -16.64 4.79 -38.45
N TYR A 87 -15.68 5.67 -38.18
CA TYR A 87 -15.93 7.04 -37.73
C TYR A 87 -14.80 7.97 -38.17
N SER A 88 -15.07 9.28 -38.17
CA SER A 88 -14.08 10.30 -38.51
C SER A 88 -13.69 11.15 -37.31
N ILE A 89 -12.44 11.61 -37.28
CA ILE A 89 -11.92 12.54 -36.28
C ILE A 89 -11.27 13.75 -36.97
N GLY A 90 -11.27 14.89 -36.29
CA GLY A 90 -10.54 16.07 -36.76
C GLY A 90 -9.03 15.89 -36.65
N CYS A 91 -8.34 16.07 -37.77
CA CYS A 91 -6.89 16.00 -37.92
C CYS A 91 -6.34 17.32 -38.45
N ARG A 92 -5.02 17.48 -38.41
CA ARG A 92 -4.32 18.60 -39.04
C ARG A 92 -3.38 18.09 -40.13
N LYS A 93 -3.23 18.85 -41.20
CA LYS A 93 -2.31 18.56 -42.29
C LYS A 93 -1.41 19.77 -42.53
N GLU A 94 -0.12 19.53 -42.63
CA GLU A 94 0.87 20.56 -42.95
C GLU A 94 1.76 20.01 -44.07
N GLY A 95 1.63 20.54 -45.29
CA GLY A 95 2.29 19.96 -46.46
C GLY A 95 1.81 18.53 -46.76
N GLY A 96 2.71 17.55 -46.70
CA GLY A 96 2.41 16.12 -46.94
C GLY A 96 2.10 15.33 -45.66
N GLU A 97 2.22 15.96 -44.50
CA GLU A 97 2.22 15.31 -43.21
C GLU A 97 0.85 15.47 -42.54
N ILE A 98 0.36 14.38 -41.94
CA ILE A 98 -0.92 14.34 -41.22
C ILE A 98 -0.64 14.17 -39.73
N TYR A 99 -1.18 15.07 -38.93
CA TYR A 99 -1.11 15.10 -37.49
C TYR A 99 -2.45 14.69 -36.89
N MET A 100 -2.41 13.70 -36.01
CA MET A 100 -3.58 13.19 -35.31
C MET A 100 -3.62 13.71 -33.87
N PRO A 101 -4.81 13.98 -33.31
CA PRO A 101 -4.93 14.49 -31.96
C PRO A 101 -4.53 13.43 -30.92
N PHE A 102 -3.72 13.82 -29.93
CA PHE A 102 -3.30 12.90 -28.87
C PHE A 102 -4.47 12.36 -28.04
N SER A 103 -5.58 13.11 -27.92
CA SER A 103 -6.81 12.64 -27.26
C SER A 103 -7.39 11.38 -27.90
N PHE A 104 -7.23 11.22 -29.22
CA PHE A 104 -7.54 9.98 -29.95
C PHE A 104 -6.46 8.92 -29.70
N LEU A 105 -5.18 9.25 -29.93
CA LEU A 105 -4.07 8.30 -29.79
C LEU A 105 -4.02 7.66 -28.41
N HIS A 106 -4.22 8.45 -27.34
CA HIS A 106 -4.26 8.00 -25.95
C HIS A 106 -5.28 6.88 -25.72
N LYS A 107 -6.48 7.01 -26.29
CA LYS A 107 -7.57 6.05 -26.10
C LYS A 107 -7.46 4.87 -27.07
N TYR A 108 -7.09 5.15 -28.31
CA TYR A 108 -7.04 4.15 -29.37
C TYR A 108 -5.87 3.18 -29.21
N PHE A 109 -4.70 3.69 -28.81
CA PHE A 109 -3.49 2.88 -28.60
C PHE A 109 -3.17 2.59 -27.13
N GLU A 110 -3.98 3.10 -26.19
CA GLU A 110 -3.77 2.96 -24.74
C GLU A 110 -2.38 3.45 -24.27
N VAL A 111 -1.90 4.53 -24.86
CA VAL A 111 -0.61 5.18 -24.58
C VAL A 111 -0.78 6.43 -23.73
N TYR A 112 0.25 6.90 -23.04
CA TYR A 112 0.15 8.00 -22.07
C TYR A 112 0.96 9.21 -22.50
N GLY A 113 0.51 10.39 -22.09
CA GLY A 113 1.30 11.59 -22.28
C GLY A 113 0.75 12.78 -21.51
N LYS A 114 1.62 13.75 -21.27
CA LYS A 114 1.30 14.98 -20.54
C LYS A 114 2.20 16.12 -21.01
N LEU A 115 1.69 17.34 -20.89
CA LEU A 115 2.54 18.53 -21.00
C LEU A 115 3.27 18.74 -19.68
N ALA A 116 4.57 18.99 -19.77
CA ALA A 116 5.43 19.30 -18.65
C ALA A 116 6.28 20.54 -18.99
N THR A 117 6.42 21.44 -18.03
CA THR A 117 7.21 22.66 -18.19
C THR A 117 8.62 22.45 -17.65
N TYR A 118 9.62 22.66 -18.49
CA TYR A 118 11.04 22.60 -18.15
C TYR A 118 11.72 23.87 -18.60
N ASP A 119 12.46 24.53 -17.70
CA ASP A 119 13.25 25.73 -18.02
C ASP A 119 12.45 26.82 -18.75
N GLY A 120 11.16 26.96 -18.42
CA GLY A 120 10.24 27.92 -19.05
C GLY A 120 9.61 27.47 -20.37
N TYR A 121 9.95 26.28 -20.89
CA TYR A 121 9.38 25.72 -22.12
C TYR A 121 8.46 24.54 -21.82
N GLU A 122 7.34 24.46 -22.54
CA GLU A 122 6.45 23.30 -22.49
C GLU A 122 6.96 22.20 -23.42
N ARG A 123 6.98 20.96 -22.92
CA ARG A 123 7.31 19.76 -23.68
C ARG A 123 6.21 18.73 -23.47
N PHE A 124 5.83 18.05 -24.55
CA PHE A 124 4.93 16.91 -24.46
C PHE A 124 5.74 15.64 -24.17
N GLU A 125 5.54 15.06 -22.99
CA GLU A 125 6.14 13.79 -22.61
C GLU A 125 5.25 12.65 -23.09
N TRP A 126 5.74 11.84 -24.01
CA TRP A 126 5.09 10.61 -24.47
C TRP A 126 5.63 9.42 -23.68
N SER A 127 4.74 8.51 -23.26
CA SER A 127 5.12 7.23 -22.68
C SER A 127 4.21 6.11 -23.17
N HIS A 128 4.81 4.99 -23.57
CA HIS A 128 4.05 3.81 -23.99
C HIS A 128 3.40 3.08 -22.80
N SER A 129 3.90 3.28 -21.57
CA SER A 129 3.37 2.67 -20.35
C SER A 129 3.56 3.60 -19.14
N TYR A 130 2.94 3.28 -18.01
CA TYR A 130 2.96 4.14 -16.81
C TYR A 130 3.83 3.62 -15.66
N SER A 131 4.23 2.33 -15.70
CA SER A 131 5.00 1.70 -14.61
C SER A 131 6.49 1.65 -14.93
N LYS A 132 7.31 1.70 -13.88
CA LYS A 132 8.77 1.54 -13.97
C LYS A 132 9.17 0.19 -13.43
N VAL A 133 10.16 -0.43 -14.07
CA VAL A 133 10.79 -1.65 -13.57
C VAL A 133 11.72 -1.29 -12.41
N TYR A 134 11.57 -1.98 -11.29
CA TYR A 134 12.55 -1.90 -10.21
C TYR A 134 13.77 -2.73 -10.58
N TYR A 135 14.94 -2.12 -10.53
CA TYR A 135 16.22 -2.80 -10.76
C TYR A 135 16.78 -3.28 -9.42
N PRO A 136 16.86 -4.61 -9.18
CA PRO A 136 17.38 -5.14 -7.92
C PRO A 136 18.81 -4.67 -7.67
N LYS A 137 19.09 -4.19 -6.45
CA LYS A 137 20.42 -3.75 -6.01
C LYS A 137 21.38 -4.93 -5.77
N GLY A 138 20.86 -6.15 -5.66
CA GLY A 138 21.64 -7.36 -5.40
C GLY A 138 20.78 -8.62 -5.48
N LYS A 139 21.37 -9.76 -5.08
CA LYS A 139 20.64 -11.04 -4.94
C LYS A 139 19.61 -10.93 -3.82
N TYR A 140 18.45 -11.54 -4.01
CA TYR A 140 17.40 -11.57 -2.98
C TYR A 140 17.88 -12.32 -1.73
N ASP A 141 17.64 -11.72 -0.57
CA ASP A 141 17.88 -12.27 0.77
C ASP A 141 16.53 -12.30 1.53
N PRO A 142 16.07 -13.45 2.04
CA PRO A 142 14.87 -13.54 2.87
C PRO A 142 14.89 -12.64 4.11
N ARG A 143 16.07 -12.24 4.59
CA ARG A 143 16.26 -11.32 5.72
C ARG A 143 16.26 -9.85 5.30
N GLY A 144 16.43 -9.58 4.01
CA GLY A 144 16.50 -8.23 3.47
C GLY A 144 15.14 -7.68 3.04
N ILE A 145 15.18 -6.60 2.25
CA ILE A 145 14.00 -5.97 1.66
C ILE A 145 13.16 -6.98 0.87
N PHE A 146 11.84 -6.81 0.90
CA PHE A 146 10.94 -7.68 0.15
C PHE A 146 10.71 -7.13 -1.26
N MET A 147 11.54 -7.59 -2.20
CA MET A 147 11.53 -7.15 -3.60
C MET A 147 11.66 -5.62 -3.74
N TYR A 148 10.56 -4.93 -4.05
CA TYR A 148 10.50 -3.49 -4.27
C TYR A 148 9.52 -2.80 -3.31
N PHE A 149 9.14 -3.48 -2.22
CA PHE A 149 8.13 -3.02 -1.27
C PHE A 149 8.59 -1.83 -0.42
N GLU A 150 9.88 -1.46 -0.46
CA GLU A 150 10.38 -0.17 0.03
C GLU A 150 9.57 1.00 -0.57
N ASN A 151 9.07 0.86 -1.80
CA ASN A 151 8.30 1.89 -2.51
C ASN A 151 6.77 1.79 -2.30
N TYR A 152 6.30 0.83 -1.50
CA TYR A 152 4.86 0.59 -1.33
C TYR A 152 4.31 1.36 -0.15
N ASN A 153 3.28 2.17 -0.40
CA ASN A 153 2.42 2.76 0.64
C ASN A 153 1.08 2.01 0.59
N VAL A 154 0.87 1.06 1.50
CA VAL A 154 -0.28 0.14 1.44
C VAL A 154 -1.52 0.82 1.98
N GLU A 155 -1.38 1.44 3.14
CA GLU A 155 -2.35 2.16 3.93
C GLU A 155 -3.01 3.32 3.18
N VAL A 156 -2.31 3.97 2.24
CA VAL A 156 -2.88 5.07 1.44
C VAL A 156 -3.79 4.61 0.30
N ARG A 157 -3.80 3.32 -0.04
CA ARG A 157 -4.60 2.79 -1.16
C ARG A 157 -6.09 2.98 -0.91
N ASP A 158 -6.84 3.25 -1.97
CA ASP A 158 -8.29 3.51 -1.89
C ASP A 158 -9.10 2.34 -1.30
N ARG A 159 -8.63 1.11 -1.53
CA ARG A 159 -9.24 -0.12 -0.99
C ARG A 159 -8.90 -0.40 0.48
N VAL A 160 -8.10 0.44 1.13
CA VAL A 160 -7.88 0.40 2.58
C VAL A 160 -8.86 1.38 3.21
N LYS A 161 -9.80 0.87 3.99
CA LYS A 161 -10.79 1.65 4.73
C LYS A 161 -10.14 2.52 5.78
N CYS A 162 -9.29 1.91 6.61
CA CYS A 162 -8.47 2.54 7.64
C CYS A 162 -7.42 1.55 8.14
N VAL A 163 -6.52 2.00 8.99
CA VAL A 163 -5.71 1.12 9.86
C VAL A 163 -6.50 0.93 11.15
N SER A 164 -6.82 -0.30 11.52
CA SER A 164 -7.54 -0.61 12.77
C SER A 164 -6.75 -0.05 13.96
N ALA A 165 -7.41 0.66 14.88
CA ALA A 165 -6.75 1.16 16.09
C ALA A 165 -6.68 0.11 17.20
N THR A 166 -7.46 -0.96 17.09
CA THR A 166 -7.36 -2.13 17.97
C THR A 166 -6.20 -3.05 17.57
N GLU A 167 -6.06 -3.33 16.27
CA GLU A 167 -5.11 -4.34 15.76
C GLU A 167 -3.84 -3.74 15.11
N GLY A 168 -3.81 -2.45 14.82
CA GLY A 168 -2.66 -1.81 14.17
C GLY A 168 -2.48 -2.14 12.68
N VAL A 169 -3.40 -2.91 12.08
CA VAL A 169 -3.31 -3.41 10.68
C VAL A 169 -4.41 -2.86 9.77
N PRO A 170 -4.22 -2.81 8.44
CA PRO A 170 -5.22 -2.28 7.51
C PRO A 170 -6.48 -3.14 7.41
N VAL A 171 -7.63 -2.47 7.29
CA VAL A 171 -8.93 -3.07 6.95
C VAL A 171 -9.27 -2.78 5.49
N SER A 172 -9.59 -3.82 4.74
CA SER A 172 -9.84 -3.77 3.29
C SER A 172 -11.31 -3.57 2.97
N THR A 173 -11.61 -2.85 1.88
CA THR A 173 -12.93 -2.76 1.25
C THR A 173 -12.93 -3.29 -0.18
N GLN A 174 -11.93 -4.09 -0.55
CA GLN A 174 -11.68 -4.48 -1.94
C GLN A 174 -12.85 -5.23 -2.59
N TRP A 175 -13.59 -6.03 -1.83
CA TRP A 175 -14.76 -6.78 -2.32
C TRP A 175 -16.06 -6.49 -1.56
N GLU A 176 -15.97 -5.96 -0.33
CA GLU A 176 -17.13 -5.65 0.52
C GLU A 176 -16.92 -4.31 1.24
N SER A 177 -17.94 -3.47 1.26
CA SER A 177 -17.85 -2.08 1.79
C SER A 177 -17.85 -2.00 3.32
N GLN A 178 -18.39 -3.01 4.02
CA GLN A 178 -18.35 -3.06 5.49
C GLN A 178 -16.93 -3.00 6.04
N GLY A 179 -15.95 -3.50 5.28
CA GLY A 179 -14.58 -3.62 5.74
C GLY A 179 -14.31 -5.00 6.32
N TYR A 180 -13.17 -5.59 5.98
CA TYR A 180 -12.72 -6.89 6.49
C TYR A 180 -11.20 -6.94 6.54
N TYR A 181 -10.65 -7.74 7.45
CA TYR A 181 -9.23 -8.02 7.48
C TYR A 181 -8.85 -8.93 6.32
N TYR A 182 -7.99 -8.43 5.43
CA TYR A 182 -7.53 -9.18 4.26
C TYR A 182 -6.06 -9.59 4.47
N PRO A 183 -5.76 -10.88 4.72
CA PRO A 183 -4.42 -11.33 5.10
C PRO A 183 -3.33 -10.91 4.11
N THR A 184 -3.62 -10.91 2.81
CA THR A 184 -2.66 -10.48 1.79
C THR A 184 -2.31 -9.00 1.92
N GLN A 185 -3.28 -8.15 2.24
CA GLN A 185 -3.07 -6.71 2.41
C GLN A 185 -2.32 -6.41 3.69
N ILE A 186 -2.63 -7.12 4.77
CA ILE A 186 -1.95 -7.01 6.07
C ILE A 186 -0.48 -7.44 5.93
N ALA A 187 -0.22 -8.56 5.26
CA ALA A 187 1.15 -8.99 5.00
C ALA A 187 1.92 -8.02 4.09
N GLN A 188 1.27 -7.44 3.05
CA GLN A 188 1.89 -6.39 2.24
C GLN A 188 2.24 -5.15 3.05
N PHE A 189 1.37 -4.74 3.98
CA PHE A 189 1.62 -3.63 4.90
C PHE A 189 2.87 -3.90 5.75
N GLY A 190 2.93 -5.06 6.41
CA GLY A 190 4.10 -5.46 7.18
C GLY A 190 5.39 -5.51 6.33
N LEU A 191 5.38 -6.19 5.18
CA LEU A 191 6.56 -6.30 4.31
C LEU A 191 7.03 -4.95 3.77
N SER A 192 6.11 -4.01 3.50
CA SER A 192 6.47 -2.66 3.08
C SER A 192 7.13 -1.87 4.20
N HIS A 193 6.60 -1.91 5.41
CA HIS A 193 7.21 -1.24 6.56
C HIS A 193 8.56 -1.86 6.94
N TYR A 194 8.69 -3.19 6.92
CA TYR A 194 9.98 -3.84 7.11
C TYR A 194 11.02 -3.37 6.09
N SER A 195 10.63 -3.29 4.81
CA SER A 195 11.55 -2.85 3.75
C SER A 195 11.95 -1.38 3.89
N LYS A 196 11.00 -0.50 4.26
CA LYS A 196 11.28 0.92 4.56
C LYS A 196 12.19 1.08 5.76
N ASN A 197 12.01 0.28 6.82
CA ASN A 197 12.89 0.31 7.99
C ASN A 197 14.37 0.07 7.62
N LEU A 198 14.64 -0.74 6.59
CA LEU A 198 16.00 -1.03 6.13
C LEU A 198 16.58 0.00 5.16
N THR A 199 15.77 0.91 4.64
CA THR A 199 16.12 1.74 3.47
C THR A 199 15.92 3.23 3.70
N GLU A 200 14.97 3.60 4.54
CA GLU A 200 14.76 4.97 5.01
C GLU A 200 15.74 5.30 6.16
N PRO A 201 16.01 6.60 6.42
CA PRO A 201 16.82 7.00 7.56
C PRO A 201 16.16 6.66 8.88
N GLU A 202 16.97 6.51 9.94
CA GLU A 202 16.46 6.38 11.31
C GLU A 202 15.46 7.50 11.64
N PRO A 203 14.29 7.15 12.20
CA PRO A 203 13.26 8.15 12.42
C PRO A 203 13.64 9.09 13.56
N ARG A 204 13.33 10.37 13.36
CA ARG A 204 13.42 11.36 14.44
C ARG A 204 12.27 11.14 15.40
N ARG A 205 12.57 11.04 16.69
CA ARG A 205 11.59 10.81 17.75
C ARG A 205 11.61 11.97 18.75
N THR A 206 10.43 12.50 19.03
CA THR A 206 10.21 13.51 20.07
C THR A 206 9.47 12.83 21.22
N LEU A 207 10.14 12.68 22.35
CA LEU A 207 9.51 12.23 23.59
C LEU A 207 8.66 13.36 24.17
N LEU A 208 7.37 13.07 24.40
CA LEU A 208 6.43 13.99 25.00
C LEU A 208 6.24 13.71 26.49
N GLU A 209 6.16 12.43 26.88
CA GLU A 209 5.99 12.00 28.28
C GLU A 209 6.36 10.52 28.45
N ASP A 210 7.20 10.19 29.43
CA ASP A 210 7.56 8.82 29.85
C ASP A 210 7.52 8.63 31.37
N ALA A 211 7.10 9.64 32.15
CA ALA A 211 7.09 9.61 33.60
C ALA A 211 8.43 9.25 34.29
N GLU A 212 9.55 9.17 33.58
CA GLU A 212 10.83 8.78 34.16
C GLU A 212 11.46 9.94 34.93
N ARG A 213 11.22 11.17 34.46
CA ARG A 213 11.67 12.40 35.14
C ARG A 213 10.81 12.69 36.37
N ASP A 214 11.43 13.29 37.40
CA ASP A 214 10.72 13.70 38.63
C ASP A 214 9.60 14.71 38.36
N LEU A 215 9.78 15.55 37.33
CA LEU A 215 8.79 16.50 36.87
C LEU A 215 8.17 16.00 35.56
N LEU A 216 6.85 15.80 35.59
CA LEU A 216 6.05 15.53 34.40
C LEU A 216 6.12 16.70 33.42
N ALA A 217 5.74 16.45 32.16
CA ALA A 217 5.62 17.49 31.16
C ALA A 217 4.61 18.58 31.59
N HIS A 218 4.62 19.73 30.91
CA HIS A 218 3.72 20.83 31.21
C HIS A 218 2.28 20.55 30.72
N TRP A 219 1.58 19.68 31.45
CA TRP A 219 0.18 19.37 31.24
C TRP A 219 -0.74 20.47 31.81
N VAL A 220 -1.81 20.77 31.08
CA VAL A 220 -2.92 21.59 31.56
C VAL A 220 -3.91 20.66 32.25
N VAL A 221 -4.01 20.78 33.57
CA VAL A 221 -4.88 19.97 34.42
C VAL A 221 -6.06 20.83 34.89
N PRO A 222 -7.29 20.60 34.41
CA PRO A 222 -8.47 21.36 34.83
C PRO A 222 -8.84 21.12 36.30
N ASN A 223 -9.66 22.02 36.87
CA ASN A 223 -10.18 21.87 38.23
C ASN A 223 -10.96 20.54 38.37
N GLY A 224 -10.61 19.75 39.39
CA GLY A 224 -11.22 18.44 39.64
C GLY A 224 -10.61 17.28 38.86
N ALA A 225 -9.65 17.54 37.95
CA ALA A 225 -8.83 16.52 37.33
C ALA A 225 -7.53 16.30 38.12
N THR A 226 -6.97 15.11 38.05
CA THR A 226 -5.72 14.74 38.71
C THR A 226 -4.74 14.15 37.70
N LEU A 227 -3.46 14.50 37.87
CA LEU A 227 -2.36 13.94 37.12
C LEU A 227 -1.21 13.66 38.09
N SER A 228 -0.78 12.41 38.16
CA SER A 228 0.21 11.93 39.11
C SER A 228 1.21 11.01 38.43
N ARG A 229 2.46 11.07 38.92
CA ARG A 229 3.48 10.07 38.62
C ARG A 229 3.36 8.94 39.63
N VAL A 230 3.14 7.72 39.16
CA VAL A 230 2.99 6.53 40.02
C VAL A 230 3.95 5.44 39.57
N LEU A 231 4.38 4.58 40.49
CA LEU A 231 5.16 3.38 40.17
C LEU A 231 4.18 2.25 39.87
N ASP A 232 4.15 1.76 38.63
CA ASP A 232 3.31 0.63 38.27
C ASP A 232 4.05 -0.68 38.53
N SER A 233 3.48 -1.52 39.39
CA SER A 233 4.12 -2.77 39.83
C SER A 233 4.22 -3.84 38.75
N HIS A 234 3.41 -3.77 37.70
CA HIS A 234 3.42 -4.76 36.62
C HIS A 234 4.51 -4.47 35.59
N THR A 235 4.69 -3.21 35.25
CA THR A 235 5.73 -2.73 34.32
C THR A 235 7.07 -2.55 35.02
N GLY A 236 7.07 -2.26 36.32
CA GLY A 236 8.27 -1.94 37.09
C GLY A 236 8.85 -0.56 36.73
N SER A 237 8.10 0.27 36.00
CA SER A 237 8.47 1.63 35.59
C SER A 237 7.52 2.66 36.19
N HIS A 238 7.94 3.91 36.12
CA HIS A 238 7.05 5.01 36.45
C HIS A 238 6.11 5.28 35.28
N VAL A 239 4.86 5.60 35.60
CA VAL A 239 3.83 5.90 34.62
C VAL A 239 3.04 7.12 35.04
N VAL A 240 2.38 7.75 34.06
CA VAL A 240 1.44 8.83 34.33
C VAL A 240 0.06 8.23 34.60
N GLU A 241 -0.44 8.43 35.81
CA GLU A 241 -1.84 8.20 36.18
C GLU A 241 -2.63 9.49 35.98
N PHE A 242 -3.76 9.40 35.30
CA PHE A 242 -4.63 10.54 35.06
C PHE A 242 -6.08 10.20 35.39
N SER A 243 -6.82 11.20 35.86
CA SER A 243 -8.26 11.11 36.07
C SER A 243 -8.91 12.46 35.82
N SER A 244 -9.95 12.48 35.02
CA SER A 244 -10.76 13.66 34.73
C SER A 244 -12.25 13.34 34.92
N PRO A 245 -13.05 14.27 35.45
CA PRO A 245 -14.50 14.13 35.51
C PRO A 245 -15.12 13.90 34.13
N ASP A 246 -16.32 13.29 34.08
CA ASP A 246 -17.12 13.12 32.87
C ASP A 246 -17.76 14.45 32.42
N SER A 247 -16.93 15.39 31.97
CA SER A 247 -17.36 16.62 31.31
C SER A 247 -16.50 16.90 30.08
N VAL A 248 -17.07 17.58 29.08
CA VAL A 248 -16.35 17.87 27.83
C VAL A 248 -15.16 18.81 28.05
N THR A 249 -15.19 19.64 29.10
CA THR A 249 -14.17 20.67 29.38
C THR A 249 -13.11 20.24 30.39
N SER A 250 -13.21 19.04 30.97
CA SER A 250 -12.30 18.57 32.03
C SER A 250 -11.10 17.77 31.54
N GLY A 251 -10.90 17.65 30.22
CA GLY A 251 -9.81 16.85 29.66
C GLY A 251 -8.41 17.39 30.00
N ILE A 252 -7.52 16.50 30.44
CA ILE A 252 -6.12 16.83 30.75
C ILE A 252 -5.36 16.94 29.43
N SER A 253 -4.74 18.10 29.19
CA SER A 253 -4.26 18.46 27.85
C SER A 253 -2.79 18.82 27.81
N LEU A 254 -2.06 18.29 26.83
CA LEU A 254 -0.72 18.71 26.48
C LEU A 254 -0.78 19.63 25.26
N LYS A 255 -0.26 20.85 25.41
CA LYS A 255 -0.15 21.81 24.30
C LYS A 255 1.07 21.47 23.45
N LEU A 256 0.88 21.39 22.15
CA LEU A 256 1.91 20.99 21.18
C LEU A 256 2.02 22.02 20.06
N ASP A 257 3.16 22.04 19.36
CA ASP A 257 3.34 22.80 18.12
C ASP A 257 4.30 22.06 17.17
N HIS A 258 3.92 20.85 16.77
CA HIS A 258 4.76 19.98 15.93
C HIS A 258 4.30 20.00 14.46
N VAL A 259 5.24 20.26 13.54
CA VAL A 259 4.93 20.38 12.09
C VAL A 259 5.58 19.29 11.22
N LEU A 260 6.47 18.47 11.80
CA LEU A 260 7.30 17.52 11.06
C LEU A 260 6.94 16.06 11.35
N ASP A 261 6.52 15.75 12.58
CA ASP A 261 6.26 14.40 13.08
C ASP A 261 4.77 14.17 13.24
N PHE A 262 4.29 13.05 12.69
CA PHE A 262 2.88 12.69 12.67
C PHE A 262 2.65 11.20 12.95
N MET A 263 3.69 10.47 13.35
CA MET A 263 3.55 9.12 13.86
C MET A 263 3.44 9.20 15.38
N LEU A 264 2.24 9.05 15.91
CA LEU A 264 1.99 9.01 17.35
C LEU A 264 2.24 7.59 17.87
N SER A 265 2.97 7.46 18.97
CA SER A 265 3.07 6.20 19.70
C SER A 265 2.92 6.42 21.20
N LEU A 266 2.24 5.50 21.89
CA LEU A 266 2.11 5.49 23.34
C LEU A 266 1.81 4.08 23.85
N THR A 267 2.19 3.80 25.10
CA THR A 267 1.67 2.68 25.88
C THR A 267 0.59 3.19 26.82
N PHE A 268 -0.50 2.44 26.94
CA PHE A 268 -1.65 2.90 27.71
C PHE A 268 -2.42 1.75 28.38
N LYS A 269 -3.13 2.10 29.45
CA LYS A 269 -4.15 1.29 30.10
C LYS A 269 -5.30 2.19 30.54
N LEU A 270 -6.38 2.20 29.76
CA LEU A 270 -7.53 3.07 29.98
C LEU A 270 -8.65 2.38 30.77
N ALA A 271 -9.36 3.15 31.60
CA ALA A 271 -10.62 2.74 32.21
C ALA A 271 -11.76 2.69 31.17
N VAL A 272 -12.92 2.18 31.59
CA VAL A 272 -14.13 2.16 30.75
C VAL A 272 -14.57 3.62 30.49
N ASN A 273 -15.02 3.92 29.27
CA ASN A 273 -15.44 5.26 28.80
C ASN A 273 -14.33 6.33 28.71
N SER A 274 -13.07 5.96 28.92
CA SER A 274 -11.96 6.86 28.67
C SER A 274 -11.68 7.02 27.17
N SER A 275 -11.03 8.11 26.81
CA SER A 275 -10.60 8.37 25.44
C SER A 275 -9.44 9.35 25.41
N PHE A 276 -8.80 9.49 24.27
CA PHE A 276 -7.89 10.60 24.03
C PHE A 276 -8.08 11.16 22.63
N THR A 277 -7.78 12.44 22.48
CA THR A 277 -7.99 13.20 21.25
C THR A 277 -6.70 13.88 20.83
N VAL A 278 -6.35 13.74 19.55
CA VAL A 278 -5.24 14.46 18.92
C VAL A 278 -5.80 15.57 18.05
N VAL A 279 -5.28 16.77 18.20
CA VAL A 279 -5.73 17.95 17.46
C VAL A 279 -4.73 18.28 16.35
N LEU A 280 -5.21 18.28 15.11
CA LEU A 280 -4.46 18.69 13.92
C LEU A 280 -5.00 20.02 13.41
N GLN A 281 -4.13 20.97 13.06
CA GLN A 281 -4.53 22.26 12.51
C GLN A 281 -3.95 22.45 11.10
N SER A 282 -4.75 23.03 10.20
CA SER A 282 -4.26 23.51 8.92
C SER A 282 -3.39 24.75 9.09
N ARG A 283 -2.18 24.70 8.51
CA ARG A 283 -1.24 25.83 8.49
C ARG A 283 -1.66 26.93 7.51
N GLU A 284 -2.50 26.59 6.52
CA GLU A 284 -3.02 27.54 5.53
C GLU A 284 -4.31 28.23 5.99
N LYS A 285 -5.19 27.49 6.67
CA LYS A 285 -6.47 27.99 7.19
C LYS A 285 -6.51 27.72 8.68
N ARG A 286 -6.10 28.68 9.50
CA ARG A 286 -5.96 28.50 10.96
C ARG A 286 -7.27 28.06 11.63
N ASP A 287 -8.42 28.45 11.10
CA ASP A 287 -9.73 28.07 11.62
C ASP A 287 -10.13 26.62 11.28
N GLN A 288 -9.38 25.95 10.40
CA GLN A 288 -9.59 24.55 10.07
C GLN A 288 -8.80 23.66 11.03
N ILE A 289 -9.53 23.09 12.00
CA ILE A 289 -9.00 22.23 13.05
C ILE A 289 -9.66 20.86 12.91
N PHE A 290 -8.89 19.80 12.92
CA PHE A 290 -9.38 18.41 12.88
C PHE A 290 -9.08 17.73 14.20
N GLN A 291 -10.02 16.92 14.67
CA GLN A 291 -9.89 16.18 15.92
C GLN A 291 -9.96 14.68 15.64
N LEU A 292 -8.90 13.96 16.00
CA LEU A 292 -8.82 12.50 15.92
C LEU A 292 -9.08 11.93 17.31
N HIS A 293 -10.26 11.34 17.50
CA HIS A 293 -10.75 10.76 18.74
C HIS A 293 -10.43 9.27 18.76
N TYR A 294 -9.74 8.81 19.80
CA TYR A 294 -9.43 7.41 20.04
C TYR A 294 -10.21 6.95 21.28
N THR A 295 -11.28 6.20 21.07
CA THR A 295 -12.29 5.91 22.09
C THR A 295 -12.36 4.43 22.43
N CYS A 296 -12.63 4.10 23.69
CA CYS A 296 -12.83 2.74 24.16
C CYS A 296 -14.12 2.13 23.59
N SER A 297 -14.07 1.65 22.34
CA SER A 297 -15.18 1.06 21.61
C SER A 297 -14.69 0.09 20.53
N ASP A 298 -15.56 -0.80 20.08
CA ASP A 298 -15.29 -1.72 18.96
C ASP A 298 -15.55 -1.04 17.58
N LEU A 299 -15.75 0.28 17.55
CA LEU A 299 -15.93 1.05 16.32
C LEU A 299 -14.66 1.02 15.48
N LEU A 300 -14.76 0.66 14.21
CA LEU A 300 -13.58 0.68 13.33
C LEU A 300 -13.16 2.12 12.98
N ILE A 301 -14.08 2.87 12.37
CA ILE A 301 -13.91 4.28 12.03
C ILE A 301 -15.29 4.92 11.86
N SER A 302 -15.44 6.16 12.32
CA SER A 302 -16.56 7.05 11.97
C SER A 302 -16.02 8.46 11.80
N ALA A 303 -16.73 9.32 11.08
CA ALA A 303 -16.35 10.71 10.99
C ALA A 303 -17.58 11.60 10.77
N GLN A 304 -17.60 12.74 11.46
CA GLN A 304 -18.60 13.79 11.29
C GLN A 304 -17.90 15.15 11.30
N ASP A 305 -18.15 15.95 10.28
CA ASP A 305 -17.49 17.25 10.06
C ASP A 305 -15.97 17.19 10.18
N GLN A 306 -15.39 17.82 11.20
CA GLN A 306 -13.94 17.83 11.46
C GLN A 306 -13.50 16.83 12.53
N HIS A 307 -14.41 15.96 12.97
CA HIS A 307 -14.17 14.93 13.98
C HIS A 307 -14.07 13.56 13.31
N VAL A 308 -12.98 12.84 13.59
CA VAL A 308 -12.76 11.46 13.16
C VAL A 308 -12.63 10.60 14.41
N TYR A 309 -13.34 9.49 14.46
CA TYR A 309 -13.40 8.58 15.59
C TYR A 309 -12.83 7.23 15.20
N HIS A 310 -11.90 6.72 16.01
CA HIS A 310 -11.33 5.39 15.93
C HIS A 310 -11.56 4.67 17.25
N GLY A 311 -12.18 3.49 17.21
CA GLY A 311 -12.27 2.62 18.38
C GLY A 311 -10.95 1.91 18.61
N ILE A 312 -10.41 2.03 19.82
CA ILE A 312 -9.20 1.33 20.28
C ILE A 312 -9.53 0.00 20.95
N GLY A 313 -10.76 -0.51 20.76
CA GLY A 313 -11.26 -1.73 21.38
C GLY A 313 -11.68 -1.54 22.83
N ARG A 314 -11.91 -2.66 23.52
CA ARG A 314 -12.37 -2.68 24.91
C ARG A 314 -11.32 -2.15 25.87
N CYS A 315 -11.75 -1.36 26.83
CA CYS A 315 -10.93 -0.82 27.92
C CYS A 315 -11.47 -1.29 29.27
N GLY A 316 -10.68 -1.15 30.31
CA GLY A 316 -11.04 -1.56 31.66
C GLY A 316 -9.82 -1.99 32.47
N GLN A 317 -9.99 -2.07 33.79
CA GLN A 317 -8.90 -2.36 34.73
C GLN A 317 -8.27 -3.75 34.54
N THR A 318 -9.04 -4.71 34.01
CA THR A 318 -8.59 -6.07 33.71
C THR A 318 -7.85 -6.19 32.39
N GLN A 319 -7.87 -5.15 31.54
CA GLN A 319 -7.14 -5.17 30.28
C GLN A 319 -5.63 -4.98 30.54
N PRO A 320 -4.78 -5.69 29.78
CA PRO A 320 -3.34 -5.49 29.87
C PRO A 320 -2.94 -4.11 29.33
N TRP A 321 -1.71 -3.71 29.62
CA TRP A 321 -1.07 -2.59 28.92
C TRP A 321 -1.02 -2.86 27.41
N ARG A 322 -1.33 -1.83 26.62
CA ARG A 322 -1.33 -1.92 25.16
C ARG A 322 -0.48 -0.81 24.57
N ARG A 323 0.20 -1.11 23.46
CA ARG A 323 0.88 -0.11 22.64
C ARG A 323 -0.06 0.31 21.51
N LEU A 324 -0.12 1.61 21.25
CA LEU A 324 -0.79 2.17 20.08
C LEU A 324 0.23 2.91 19.23
N THR A 325 0.21 2.69 17.92
CA THR A 325 1.04 3.42 16.94
C THR A 325 0.14 3.89 15.79
N ARG A 326 0.03 5.21 15.59
CA ARG A 326 -0.91 5.85 14.65
C ARG A 326 -0.21 6.81 13.71
N ASP A 327 -0.43 6.65 12.41
CA ASP A 327 -0.14 7.71 11.45
C ASP A 327 -1.34 8.67 11.39
N LEU A 328 -1.16 9.85 12.00
CA LEU A 328 -2.21 10.86 12.13
C LEU A 328 -2.67 11.41 10.77
N ILE A 329 -1.81 11.40 9.76
CA ILE A 329 -2.14 11.85 8.40
C ILE A 329 -3.02 10.80 7.70
N VAL A 330 -2.67 9.52 7.85
CA VAL A 330 -3.47 8.43 7.31
C VAL A 330 -4.83 8.40 8.01
N ASP A 331 -4.88 8.48 9.33
CA ASP A 331 -6.13 8.49 10.11
C ASP A 331 -7.06 9.63 9.67
N LEU A 332 -6.53 10.85 9.55
CA LEU A 332 -7.29 11.99 9.06
C LEU A 332 -7.82 11.76 7.64
N HIS A 333 -6.97 11.32 6.70
CA HIS A 333 -7.38 11.10 5.32
C HIS A 333 -8.45 10.01 5.19
N LYS A 334 -8.35 8.95 5.98
CA LYS A 334 -9.33 7.86 5.98
C LYS A 334 -10.66 8.30 6.61
N GLY A 335 -10.62 9.09 7.67
CA GLY A 335 -11.81 9.71 8.26
C GLY A 335 -12.53 10.66 7.29
N LEU A 336 -11.79 11.51 6.58
CA LEU A 336 -12.37 12.41 5.58
C LEU A 336 -12.95 11.64 4.38
N ALA A 337 -12.27 10.57 3.94
CA ALA A 337 -12.77 9.71 2.87
C ALA A 337 -14.05 8.96 3.27
N TYR A 338 -14.21 8.60 4.56
CA TYR A 338 -15.41 7.96 5.08
C TYR A 338 -16.67 8.83 4.91
N GLN A 339 -16.54 10.15 5.00
CA GLN A 339 -17.65 11.09 4.81
C GLN A 339 -18.09 11.28 3.34
N ASN A 340 -17.48 10.56 2.37
CA ASN A 340 -17.66 10.78 0.93
C ASN A 340 -17.46 12.23 0.46
N LYS A 341 -16.81 13.08 1.27
CA LYS A 341 -16.40 14.41 0.85
C LYS A 341 -15.27 14.27 -0.18
N LEU A 342 -15.27 15.13 -1.21
CA LEU A 342 -14.25 15.14 -2.28
C LEU A 342 -12.86 14.92 -1.67
N LYS A 343 -12.10 13.97 -2.23
CA LYS A 343 -10.75 13.56 -1.80
C LYS A 343 -9.75 14.72 -1.92
N ARG A 344 -9.87 15.73 -1.06
CA ARG A 344 -8.87 16.79 -0.96
C ARG A 344 -7.70 16.21 -0.20
N LYS A 345 -6.72 15.68 -0.92
CA LYS A 345 -5.45 15.23 -0.34
C LYS A 345 -4.84 16.43 0.41
N LEU A 346 -4.85 16.37 1.73
CA LEU A 346 -4.19 17.36 2.57
C LEU A 346 -2.71 16.99 2.57
N SER A 347 -1.86 17.91 2.13
CA SER A 347 -0.42 17.68 2.18
C SER A 347 0.05 17.67 3.63
N ARG A 348 0.95 16.74 3.98
CA ARG A 348 1.61 16.68 5.29
C ARG A 348 2.22 18.03 5.68
N SER A 349 2.85 18.73 4.74
CA SER A 349 3.48 20.03 4.97
C SER A 349 2.50 21.15 5.36
N LYS A 350 1.20 20.95 5.15
CA LYS A 350 0.14 21.92 5.44
C LYS A 350 -0.55 21.68 6.77
N LEU A 351 -0.13 20.69 7.55
CA LEU A 351 -0.73 20.33 8.83
C LEU A 351 0.27 20.54 9.98
N LYS A 352 -0.25 20.62 11.20
CA LYS A 352 0.54 20.58 12.43
C LYS A 352 -0.26 19.96 13.58
N VAL A 353 0.41 19.29 14.51
CA VAL A 353 -0.17 18.75 15.75
C VAL A 353 -0.14 19.86 16.80
N THR A 354 -1.32 20.27 17.29
CA THR A 354 -1.45 21.41 18.23
C THR A 354 -1.79 21.00 19.65
N GLY A 355 -2.27 19.78 19.85
CA GLY A 355 -2.59 19.31 21.19
C GLY A 355 -2.97 17.85 21.26
N LEU A 356 -2.88 17.33 22.47
CA LEU A 356 -3.31 15.99 22.86
C LEU A 356 -4.11 16.13 24.16
N THR A 357 -5.30 15.55 24.21
CA THR A 357 -6.19 15.66 25.38
C THR A 357 -6.70 14.29 25.79
N PHE A 358 -6.58 13.95 27.08
CA PHE A 358 -7.10 12.73 27.67
C PHE A 358 -8.38 13.02 28.46
N HIS A 359 -9.38 12.15 28.31
CA HIS A 359 -10.65 12.17 29.04
C HIS A 359 -10.89 10.82 29.74
N GLY A 360 -11.63 10.87 30.85
CA GLY A 360 -11.84 9.73 31.74
C GLY A 360 -10.62 9.50 32.64
N SER A 361 -10.29 8.25 32.91
CA SER A 361 -9.15 7.86 33.75
C SER A 361 -8.34 6.72 33.15
N GLY A 362 -7.08 6.61 33.57
CA GLY A 362 -6.18 5.56 33.12
C GLY A 362 -4.72 5.85 33.40
N HIS A 363 -3.88 5.04 32.78
CA HIS A 363 -2.43 5.17 32.82
C HIS A 363 -1.90 5.32 31.39
N LEU A 364 -0.86 6.13 31.23
CA LEU A 364 -0.13 6.29 29.98
C LEU A 364 1.38 6.33 30.26
N ASP A 365 2.14 5.94 29.26
CA ASP A 365 3.59 5.94 29.27
C ASP A 365 4.13 5.98 27.82
N ASN A 366 5.42 6.29 27.64
CA ASN A 366 6.15 6.28 26.37
C ASN A 366 5.46 7.05 25.23
N LEU A 367 4.86 8.20 25.56
CA LEU A 367 4.16 9.06 24.60
C LEU A 367 5.18 9.80 23.72
N THR A 368 5.12 9.53 22.42
CA THR A 368 6.10 10.03 21.44
C THR A 368 5.45 10.47 20.13
N LEU A 369 6.09 11.43 19.46
CA LEU A 369 5.84 11.78 18.06
C LEU A 369 7.09 11.53 17.22
N SER A 370 6.95 10.74 16.16
CA SER A 370 8.05 10.32 15.30
C SER A 370 7.80 10.63 13.83
N THR A 371 8.86 10.61 13.01
CA THR A 371 8.73 10.67 11.55
C THR A 371 8.08 9.39 11.00
N SER A 372 8.50 8.23 11.50
CA SER A 372 7.95 6.91 11.20
C SER A 372 8.17 5.93 12.36
N GLU A 373 7.39 4.84 12.40
CA GLU A 373 7.56 3.72 13.35
C GLU A 373 7.35 2.41 12.60
N HIS A 374 8.18 2.18 11.58
CA HIS A 374 8.03 1.07 10.64
C HIS A 374 8.11 -0.30 11.31
N LEU A 375 9.04 -0.47 12.24
CA LEU A 375 9.20 -1.75 12.92
C LEU A 375 7.98 -2.09 13.79
N SER A 376 7.39 -1.10 14.46
CA SER A 376 6.15 -1.26 15.22
C SER A 376 5.01 -1.74 14.32
N GLN A 377 4.81 -1.07 13.17
CA GLN A 377 3.78 -1.44 12.19
C GLN A 377 4.03 -2.81 11.54
N PHE A 378 5.30 -3.19 11.35
CA PHE A 378 5.67 -4.53 10.90
C PHE A 378 5.26 -5.60 11.92
N TYR A 379 5.55 -5.36 13.20
CA TYR A 379 5.19 -6.31 14.26
C TYR A 379 3.69 -6.38 14.52
N ASP A 380 2.95 -5.28 14.37
CA ASP A 380 1.48 -5.31 14.42
C ASP A 380 0.93 -6.28 13.35
N ALA A 381 1.48 -6.26 12.14
CA ALA A 381 1.13 -7.24 11.09
C ALA A 381 1.56 -8.67 11.41
N ALA A 382 2.77 -8.87 11.95
CA ALA A 382 3.29 -10.19 12.30
C ALA A 382 2.47 -10.84 13.42
N GLN A 383 2.17 -10.09 14.48
CA GLN A 383 1.34 -10.56 15.60
C GLN A 383 -0.09 -10.83 15.15
N TRP A 384 -0.67 -9.97 14.30
CA TRP A 384 -1.98 -10.23 13.73
C TRP A 384 -2.03 -11.57 13.00
N LEU A 385 -1.00 -11.88 12.18
CA LEU A 385 -0.92 -13.16 11.47
C LEU A 385 -0.82 -14.35 12.43
N VAL A 386 -0.05 -14.26 13.51
CA VAL A 386 0.02 -15.33 14.52
C VAL A 386 -1.33 -15.55 15.19
N HIS A 387 -2.01 -14.47 15.60
CA HIS A 387 -3.28 -14.56 16.33
C HIS A 387 -4.48 -14.99 15.46
N HIS A 388 -4.44 -14.73 14.16
CA HIS A 388 -5.56 -14.98 13.22
C HIS A 388 -5.30 -16.14 12.27
N GLN A 389 -4.30 -16.97 12.53
CA GLN A 389 -4.09 -18.21 11.80
C GLN A 389 -5.08 -19.27 12.25
N ASP A 390 -5.72 -19.96 11.31
CA ASP A 390 -6.53 -21.14 11.62
C ASP A 390 -5.63 -22.27 12.12
N SER A 391 -5.82 -22.73 13.36
CA SER A 391 -4.95 -23.70 14.01
C SER A 391 -5.01 -25.10 13.37
N SER A 392 -6.14 -25.45 12.75
CA SER A 392 -6.37 -26.76 12.13
C SER A 392 -5.69 -26.87 10.77
N THR A 393 -5.92 -25.88 9.92
CA THR A 393 -5.46 -25.85 8.52
C THR A 393 -4.16 -25.10 8.33
N GLY A 394 -3.76 -24.23 9.27
CA GLY A 394 -2.64 -23.32 9.14
C GLY A 394 -2.88 -22.14 8.20
N GLY A 395 -4.08 -22.01 7.63
CA GLY A 395 -4.42 -20.96 6.67
C GLY A 395 -4.84 -19.64 7.32
N TRP A 396 -4.79 -18.55 6.54
CA TRP A 396 -5.45 -17.29 6.89
C TRP A 396 -6.71 -17.11 6.03
N PRO A 397 -7.90 -17.43 6.56
CA PRO A 397 -9.12 -17.48 5.76
C PRO A 397 -9.56 -16.09 5.32
N ASN A 398 -10.02 -15.96 4.08
CA ASN A 398 -10.63 -14.73 3.60
C ASN A 398 -12.11 -14.72 4.01
N PRO A 399 -12.57 -13.77 4.84
CA PRO A 399 -13.90 -13.82 5.45
C PRO A 399 -15.03 -13.38 4.51
N VAL A 400 -14.74 -13.19 3.22
CA VAL A 400 -15.65 -12.57 2.25
C VAL A 400 -15.77 -13.41 0.99
N ARG A 401 -16.92 -13.32 0.33
CA ARG A 401 -17.16 -14.02 -0.94
C ARG A 401 -16.35 -13.36 -2.07
N ARG A 402 -15.84 -14.17 -3.00
CA ARG A 402 -15.13 -13.67 -4.19
C ARG A 402 -15.62 -14.31 -5.47
N ARG A 403 -16.18 -13.47 -6.35
CA ARG A 403 -16.44 -13.80 -7.76
C ARG A 403 -15.24 -13.45 -8.61
N VAL A 404 -14.60 -14.45 -9.23
CA VAL A 404 -13.34 -14.25 -9.98
C VAL A 404 -13.60 -13.80 -11.42
N ALA A 405 -14.39 -14.57 -12.17
CA ALA A 405 -14.73 -14.30 -13.57
C ALA A 405 -16.06 -14.97 -13.92
N PRO A 406 -16.77 -14.51 -14.98
CA PRO A 406 -17.92 -15.23 -15.52
C PRO A 406 -17.55 -16.68 -15.87
N GLY A 407 -18.39 -17.64 -15.46
CA GLY A 407 -18.16 -19.07 -15.69
C GLY A 407 -17.27 -19.78 -14.66
N MET A 408 -16.83 -19.09 -13.60
CA MET A 408 -16.15 -19.71 -12.46
C MET A 408 -17.07 -19.77 -11.24
N ALA A 409 -16.99 -20.87 -10.48
CA ALA A 409 -17.63 -20.98 -9.18
C ALA A 409 -17.19 -19.85 -8.25
N ASP A 410 -18.14 -19.30 -7.51
CA ASP A 410 -17.86 -18.29 -6.50
C ASP A 410 -17.09 -18.91 -5.34
N LEU A 411 -16.12 -18.15 -4.81
CA LEU A 411 -15.38 -18.54 -3.63
C LEU A 411 -16.16 -18.09 -2.41
N GLU A 412 -16.73 -19.06 -1.69
CA GLU A 412 -17.43 -18.79 -0.44
C GLU A 412 -16.46 -18.38 0.68
N PRO A 413 -16.88 -17.54 1.65
CA PRO A 413 -16.06 -17.13 2.78
C PRO A 413 -15.32 -18.29 3.44
N GLY A 414 -14.06 -18.06 3.81
CA GLY A 414 -13.15 -19.07 4.33
C GLY A 414 -12.09 -19.55 3.33
N TRP A 415 -12.17 -19.14 2.06
CA TRP A 415 -11.20 -19.56 1.04
C TRP A 415 -9.77 -19.05 1.32
N TYR A 416 -8.77 -19.86 0.98
CA TYR A 416 -7.35 -19.51 1.09
C TYR A 416 -6.75 -18.99 -0.22
N SER A 417 -5.69 -18.20 -0.09
CA SER A 417 -4.91 -17.66 -1.21
C SER A 417 -3.46 -18.08 -1.09
N ALA A 418 -2.89 -18.72 -2.11
CA ALA A 418 -1.45 -19.01 -2.12
C ALA A 418 -0.59 -17.75 -1.97
N MET A 419 -1.06 -16.61 -2.50
CA MET A 419 -0.41 -15.31 -2.33
C MET A 419 -0.50 -14.80 -0.90
N GLY A 420 -1.68 -14.94 -0.28
CA GLY A 420 -1.89 -14.59 1.13
C GLY A 420 -0.99 -15.41 2.05
N GLN A 421 -0.96 -16.73 1.85
CA GLN A 421 -0.07 -17.63 2.57
C GLN A 421 1.40 -17.25 2.36
N GLY A 422 1.85 -17.11 1.11
CA GLY A 422 3.25 -16.79 0.80
C GLY A 422 3.72 -15.47 1.44
N HIS A 423 2.93 -14.40 1.32
CA HIS A 423 3.29 -13.13 1.97
C HIS A 423 3.32 -13.23 3.49
N ALA A 424 2.37 -13.95 4.11
CA ALA A 424 2.38 -14.17 5.55
C ALA A 424 3.64 -14.93 6.00
N LEU A 425 4.04 -15.98 5.27
CA LEU A 425 5.31 -16.68 5.51
C LEU A 425 6.50 -15.72 5.45
N SER A 426 6.55 -14.84 4.44
CA SER A 426 7.63 -13.86 4.32
C SER A 426 7.68 -12.85 5.47
N VAL A 427 6.53 -12.48 6.06
CA VAL A 427 6.46 -11.63 7.25
C VAL A 427 6.97 -12.39 8.47
N LEU A 428 6.45 -13.59 8.71
CA LEU A 428 6.76 -14.40 9.87
C LEU A 428 8.24 -14.83 9.91
N ALA A 429 8.82 -15.19 8.76
CA ALA A 429 10.25 -15.50 8.66
C ALA A 429 11.13 -14.29 9.01
N ARG A 430 10.76 -13.09 8.56
CA ARG A 430 11.45 -11.84 8.92
C ARG A 430 11.26 -11.51 10.40
N ALA A 431 10.07 -11.76 10.95
CA ALA A 431 9.77 -11.51 12.36
C ALA A 431 10.59 -12.45 13.25
N TYR A 432 10.66 -13.73 12.91
CA TYR A 432 11.52 -14.73 13.58
C TYR A 432 12.98 -14.30 13.57
N HIS A 433 13.50 -13.88 12.41
CA HIS A 433 14.88 -13.45 12.29
C HIS A 433 15.16 -12.19 13.11
N HIS A 434 14.31 -11.16 12.96
CA HIS A 434 14.50 -9.87 13.61
C HIS A 434 14.30 -9.94 15.13
N SER A 435 13.42 -10.82 15.64
CA SER A 435 13.19 -10.98 17.08
C SER A 435 14.30 -11.75 17.79
N GLY A 436 15.33 -12.21 17.08
CA GLY A 436 16.38 -13.05 17.63
C GLY A 436 15.98 -14.51 17.83
N GLY A 437 14.90 -14.96 17.18
CA GLY A 437 14.49 -16.37 17.18
C GLY A 437 13.22 -16.69 17.97
N ASP A 438 12.25 -15.78 18.07
CA ASP A 438 10.96 -16.07 18.70
C ASP A 438 10.20 -17.17 17.93
N ASN A 439 10.14 -18.37 18.52
CA ASN A 439 9.56 -19.56 17.92
C ASN A 439 8.07 -19.45 17.60
N SER A 440 7.33 -18.50 18.18
CA SER A 440 5.91 -18.29 17.83
C SER A 440 5.74 -17.98 16.34
N TYR A 441 6.60 -17.11 15.79
CA TYR A 441 6.58 -16.77 14.37
C TYR A 441 6.99 -17.94 13.49
N LEU A 442 8.01 -18.72 13.90
CA LEU A 442 8.47 -19.89 13.16
C LEU A 442 7.38 -20.99 13.12
N HIS A 443 6.75 -21.30 14.26
CA HIS A 443 5.67 -22.28 14.31
C HIS A 443 4.49 -21.86 13.44
N SER A 444 4.10 -20.58 13.49
CA SER A 444 3.03 -20.06 12.63
C SER A 444 3.41 -20.13 11.15
N ALA A 445 4.68 -19.85 10.79
CA ALA A 445 5.16 -19.99 9.42
C ALA A 445 5.10 -21.45 8.94
N LEU A 446 5.58 -22.40 9.75
CA LEU A 446 5.54 -23.83 9.41
C LEU A 446 4.10 -24.33 9.24
N ALA A 447 3.18 -23.93 10.11
CA ALA A 447 1.75 -24.24 9.94
C ALA A 447 1.19 -23.62 8.66
N GLY A 448 1.63 -22.41 8.30
CA GLY A 448 1.24 -21.67 7.09
C GLY A 448 1.54 -22.37 5.76
N LEU A 449 2.41 -23.40 5.79
CA LEU A 449 2.73 -24.23 4.63
C LEU A 449 1.66 -25.29 4.32
N ARG A 450 0.86 -25.72 5.31
CA ARG A 450 -0.10 -26.83 5.16
C ARG A 450 -1.10 -26.63 3.99
N PRO A 451 -1.67 -25.42 3.75
CA PRO A 451 -2.61 -25.25 2.64
C PRO A 451 -2.01 -25.54 1.25
N PHE A 452 -0.69 -25.46 1.10
CA PHE A 452 0.00 -25.74 -0.17
C PHE A 452 0.07 -27.24 -0.50
N ASP A 453 -0.10 -28.12 0.49
CA ASP A 453 -0.12 -29.57 0.28
C ASP A 453 -1.55 -30.10 0.10
N VAL A 454 -2.58 -29.23 0.19
CA VAL A 454 -4.00 -29.60 0.08
C VAL A 454 -4.59 -29.11 -1.24
N ALA A 455 -5.29 -30.00 -1.96
CA ALA A 455 -5.96 -29.68 -3.21
C ALA A 455 -7.00 -28.56 -3.04
N SER A 456 -7.15 -27.74 -4.07
CA SER A 456 -8.12 -26.65 -4.07
C SER A 456 -9.56 -27.11 -3.81
N SER A 457 -9.97 -28.21 -4.44
CA SER A 457 -11.27 -28.85 -4.20
C SER A 457 -11.49 -29.29 -2.75
N ALA A 458 -10.41 -29.58 -2.01
CA ALA A 458 -10.42 -29.98 -0.60
C ALA A 458 -10.17 -28.81 0.37
N GLY A 459 -10.22 -27.57 -0.11
CA GLY A 459 -10.08 -26.38 0.73
C GLY A 459 -8.66 -25.81 0.82
N GLY A 460 -7.66 -26.41 0.17
CA GLY A 460 -6.28 -25.90 0.13
C GLY A 460 -6.00 -24.95 -1.03
N VAL A 461 -4.75 -24.84 -1.47
CA VAL A 461 -4.37 -23.97 -2.60
C VAL A 461 -3.63 -24.70 -3.72
N LEU A 462 -3.50 -26.03 -3.65
CA LEU A 462 -2.83 -26.82 -4.67
C LEU A 462 -3.73 -27.09 -5.87
N ALA A 463 -3.24 -26.79 -7.06
CA ALA A 463 -3.81 -27.20 -8.34
C ALA A 463 -2.77 -27.89 -9.21
N SER A 464 -3.24 -28.60 -10.24
CA SER A 464 -2.38 -29.26 -11.22
C SER A 464 -2.68 -28.75 -12.62
N PHE A 465 -1.66 -28.25 -13.32
CA PHE A 465 -1.79 -27.90 -14.72
C PHE A 465 -1.67 -29.16 -15.58
N LEU A 466 -2.71 -29.45 -16.35
CA LEU A 466 -2.82 -30.63 -17.23
C LEU A 466 -2.52 -31.96 -16.51
N GLY A 467 -2.82 -32.02 -15.21
CA GLY A 467 -2.55 -33.19 -14.38
C GLY A 467 -1.06 -33.49 -14.16
N ARG A 468 -0.14 -32.58 -14.53
CA ARG A 468 1.31 -32.84 -14.54
C ARG A 468 2.14 -31.83 -13.78
N ILE A 469 1.82 -30.53 -13.86
CA ILE A 469 2.66 -29.48 -13.28
C ILE A 469 1.94 -28.91 -12.05
N PRO A 470 2.45 -29.12 -10.82
CA PRO A 470 1.85 -28.55 -9.63
C PRO A 470 1.94 -27.02 -9.67
N CYS A 471 0.85 -26.36 -9.30
CA CYS A 471 0.74 -24.91 -9.25
C CYS A 471 -0.03 -24.49 -7.99
N CYS A 472 0.36 -23.39 -7.37
CA CYS A 472 -0.31 -22.86 -6.18
C CYS A 472 -1.28 -21.76 -6.61
N MET A 473 -2.56 -21.93 -6.32
CA MET A 473 -3.60 -21.01 -6.78
C MET A 473 -3.69 -19.78 -5.89
N VAL A 474 -3.61 -18.60 -6.51
CA VAL A 474 -3.91 -17.33 -5.83
C VAL A 474 -5.36 -17.32 -5.32
N TRP A 475 -6.25 -18.08 -5.96
CA TRP A 475 -7.67 -18.19 -5.64
C TRP A 475 -8.08 -19.66 -5.60
N ASN A 476 -8.64 -20.14 -4.50
CA ASN A 476 -9.00 -21.55 -4.32
C ASN A 476 -10.30 -21.97 -5.07
N LEU A 477 -10.25 -22.02 -6.41
CA LEU A 477 -11.40 -22.38 -7.26
C LEU A 477 -11.69 -23.90 -7.25
N LYS A 478 -12.93 -24.29 -6.91
CA LYS A 478 -13.36 -25.70 -6.77
C LYS A 478 -13.61 -26.45 -8.10
N GLU A 479 -13.93 -25.76 -9.19
CA GLU A 479 -14.36 -26.38 -10.46
C GLU A 479 -13.31 -26.32 -11.58
N ALA A 480 -12.03 -26.22 -11.24
CA ALA A 480 -10.98 -26.04 -12.25
C ALA A 480 -10.69 -27.31 -13.08
N GLU A 481 -10.99 -28.53 -12.65
CA GLU A 481 -10.41 -29.71 -13.32
C GLU A 481 -10.85 -30.01 -14.76
N PRO A 482 -12.12 -29.81 -15.21
CA PRO A 482 -12.46 -30.05 -16.62
C PRO A 482 -12.51 -28.77 -17.49
N MET A 483 -12.50 -27.56 -16.92
CA MET A 483 -12.49 -26.28 -17.65
C MET A 483 -11.14 -25.53 -17.59
N MET A 484 -10.07 -26.18 -17.14
CA MET A 484 -8.68 -25.66 -17.13
C MET A 484 -8.03 -25.54 -18.52
N GLY A 485 -8.82 -25.24 -19.55
CA GLY A 485 -8.33 -24.95 -20.89
C GLY A 485 -7.97 -23.47 -21.12
N ARG A 486 -8.38 -22.53 -20.25
CA ARG A 486 -8.35 -21.09 -20.65
C ARG A 486 -7.94 -20.03 -19.64
N ILE A 487 -7.75 -20.29 -18.35
CA ILE A 487 -7.28 -19.24 -17.42
C ILE A 487 -6.22 -19.79 -16.46
N PHE A 488 -4.97 -19.81 -16.95
CA PHE A 488 -3.87 -19.29 -16.14
C PHE A 488 -4.18 -17.81 -15.99
N LEU A 489 -4.33 -17.31 -14.77
CA LEU A 489 -4.17 -15.89 -14.57
C LEU A 489 -2.80 -15.56 -15.15
N ALA A 490 -2.84 -14.87 -16.29
CA ALA A 490 -1.70 -14.56 -17.13
C ALA A 490 -0.54 -14.17 -16.24
N ILE A 491 0.62 -14.73 -16.57
CA ILE A 491 1.94 -14.54 -15.95
C ILE A 491 2.13 -13.05 -15.59
N ASN A 492 1.59 -12.66 -14.45
CA ASN A 492 1.98 -11.46 -13.75
C ASN A 492 3.40 -11.77 -13.25
N PRO A 493 4.21 -10.80 -12.81
CA PRO A 493 5.43 -11.08 -12.07
C PRO A 493 5.11 -11.62 -10.65
N HIS A 494 4.08 -12.48 -10.52
CA HIS A 494 3.53 -13.06 -9.29
C HIS A 494 3.80 -14.56 -9.14
N VAL A 495 4.23 -15.25 -10.21
CA VAL A 495 4.87 -16.58 -10.13
C VAL A 495 6.02 -16.62 -9.09
N PRO A 496 6.82 -15.54 -8.91
CA PRO A 496 7.85 -15.54 -7.88
C PRO A 496 7.29 -15.50 -6.45
N PHE A 497 6.06 -15.01 -6.16
CA PHE A 497 5.61 -14.88 -4.76
C PHE A 497 5.21 -16.20 -4.10
N CYS A 498 4.69 -17.17 -4.87
CA CYS A 498 4.49 -18.52 -4.34
C CYS A 498 5.80 -19.31 -4.31
N LEU A 499 6.66 -19.14 -5.34
CA LEU A 499 7.88 -19.93 -5.51
C LEU A 499 9.11 -19.41 -4.74
N PHE A 500 9.28 -18.10 -4.56
CA PHE A 500 10.33 -17.52 -3.69
C PHE A 500 10.17 -18.07 -2.26
N ASN A 501 8.93 -18.24 -1.80
CA ASN A 501 8.63 -18.75 -0.47
C ASN A 501 8.72 -20.29 -0.37
N CYS A 502 8.56 -21.02 -1.48
CA CYS A 502 8.82 -22.46 -1.53
C CYS A 502 10.31 -22.81 -1.67
N GLN A 503 11.17 -21.91 -2.18
CA GLN A 503 12.62 -22.13 -2.16
C GLN A 503 13.21 -22.12 -0.74
N ASP A 504 12.53 -21.47 0.22
CA ASP A 504 12.90 -21.49 1.64
C ASP A 504 12.67 -22.85 2.32
N ARG A 505 11.95 -23.81 1.70
CA ARG A 505 11.89 -25.22 2.17
C ARG A 505 13.26 -25.91 2.20
N LYS A 506 14.29 -25.33 1.56
CA LYS A 506 15.66 -25.87 1.55
C LYS A 506 16.62 -25.15 2.52
N LEU A 507 16.16 -24.16 3.28
CA LEU A 507 17.00 -23.37 4.20
C LEU A 507 16.56 -23.46 5.67
N THR A 508 15.49 -24.20 5.97
CA THR A 508 15.13 -24.65 7.33
C THR A 508 15.73 -26.01 7.65
#